data_AF-B9M5T9-F1
#
_entry.id   AF-B9M5T9-F1
#
_cell.length_a   1.000
_cell.length_b   1.000
_cell.length_c   1.000
_cell.angle_alpha   90.00
_cell.angle_beta   90.00
_cell.angle_gamma   90.00
#
_symmetry.space_group_name_H-M   'P 1'
#
loop_
_entity.id
_entity.type
_entity.pdbx_description
1 polymer ?
#
loop_
_entity_poly.entity_id
_entity_poly.type
_entity_poly.pdbx_seq_one_letter_code
_entity_poly.pdbx_strand_id
1 'polypeptide(L)'
;MDNDKQKQEISLIGRLLSMEALLILMGLFCLISGFATGEATQIFWGVMIIGGAILLHLVRKKDWKKHWEEQERQKSLYEMKARERKERERQDAEKL
;
A
#
# COMPACT_ATOMS: atom_id res chain seq x y z
N MET A 1 -2.58 -1.55 23.19
CA MET A 1 -1.19 -1.76 22.74
C MET A 1 -1.10 -2.19 21.27
N ASP A 2 -2.08 -2.92 20.70
CA ASP A 2 -2.06 -3.29 19.26
C ASP A 2 -2.35 -2.13 18.28
N ASN A 3 -3.01 -1.06 18.74
CA ASN A 3 -3.42 0.06 17.88
C ASN A 3 -2.22 0.96 17.48
N ASP A 4 -1.16 0.98 18.31
CA ASP A 4 0.02 1.81 18.08
C ASP A 4 0.94 1.19 17.02
N LYS A 5 1.05 -0.15 16.97
CA LYS A 5 1.79 -0.86 15.93
C LYS A 5 1.22 -0.63 14.53
N GLN A 6 -0.11 -0.73 14.38
CA GLN A 6 -0.75 -0.51 13.07
C GLN A 6 -0.60 0.92 12.57
N LYS A 7 -0.69 1.92 13.46
CA LYS A 7 -0.43 3.33 13.09
C LYS A 7 1.01 3.54 12.58
N GLN A 8 1.97 2.83 13.18
CA GLN A 8 3.38 2.95 12.80
C GLN A 8 3.65 2.30 11.43
N GLU A 9 3.03 1.15 11.15
CA GLU A 9 3.13 0.47 9.85
C GLU A 9 2.50 1.30 8.72
N ILE A 10 1.33 1.90 8.96
CA ILE A 10 0.67 2.79 7.99
C ILE A 10 1.54 4.02 7.70
N SER A 11 2.19 4.59 8.72
CA SER A 11 3.07 5.74 8.55
C SER A 11 4.35 5.42 7.76
N LEU A 12 4.97 4.26 8.02
CA LEU A 12 6.15 3.80 7.27
C LEU A 12 5.83 3.50 5.81
N ILE A 13 4.70 2.83 5.56
CA ILE A 13 4.24 2.52 4.22
C ILE A 13 3.88 3.81 3.46
N GLY A 14 3.24 4.78 4.11
CA GLY A 14 2.95 6.08 3.51
C GLY A 14 4.21 6.87 3.16
N ARG A 15 5.26 6.78 3.99
CA ARG A 15 6.54 7.45 3.76
C ARG A 15 7.32 6.83 2.61
N LEU A 16 7.30 5.50 2.49
CA LEU A 16 7.90 4.79 1.36
C LEU A 16 7.18 5.12 0.03
N LEU A 17 5.84 5.16 0.07
CA LEU A 17 5.00 5.60 -1.05
C LEU A 17 5.32 7.01 -1.52
N SER A 18 5.51 7.93 -0.57
CA SER A 18 5.80 9.33 -0.86
C SER A 18 7.19 9.50 -1.50
N MET A 19 8.20 8.74 -1.04
CA MET A 19 9.52 8.71 -1.65
C MET A 19 9.53 8.10 -3.06
N GLU A 20 8.83 6.98 -3.27
CA GLU A 20 8.66 6.39 -4.60
C GLU A 20 7.93 7.36 -5.54
N ALA A 21 6.85 8.00 -5.09
CA ALA A 21 6.11 8.98 -5.89
C ALA A 21 6.99 10.18 -6.30
N LEU A 22 7.86 10.67 -5.40
CA LEU A 22 8.84 11.70 -5.72
C LEU A 22 9.87 11.25 -6.76
N LEU A 23 10.36 10.01 -6.67
CA LEU A 23 11.28 9.44 -7.66
C LEU A 23 10.63 9.31 -9.04
N ILE A 24 9.36 8.89 -9.10
CA ILE A 24 8.60 8.82 -10.35
C ILE A 24 8.39 10.21 -10.94
N LEU A 25 8.03 11.20 -10.10
CA LEU A 25 7.86 12.59 -10.53
C LEU A 25 9.17 13.18 -11.09
N MET A 26 10.29 12.91 -10.42
CA MET A 26 11.63 13.30 -10.86
C MET A 26 12.02 12.62 -12.19
N GLY A 27 11.71 11.34 -12.34
CA GLY A 27 11.91 10.59 -13.58
C GLY A 27 11.10 11.15 -14.75
N LEU A 28 9.84 11.52 -14.49
CA LEU A 28 8.97 12.16 -15.48
C LEU A 28 9.53 13.52 -15.91
N PHE A 29 10.01 14.33 -14.96
CA PHE A 29 10.63 15.62 -15.23
C PHE A 29 11.89 15.49 -16.09
N CYS A 30 12.72 14.49 -15.81
CA CYS A 30 13.95 14.20 -16.58
C CYS A 30 13.65 13.71 -18.01
N LEU A 31 12.56 12.95 -18.20
CA LEU A 31 12.12 12.50 -19.52
C LEU A 31 11.56 13.66 -20.37
N ILE A 32 10.77 14.55 -19.76
CA ILE A 32 10.24 15.75 -20.45
C ILE A 32 11.39 16.68 -20.85
N SER A 33 12.38 16.89 -19.99
CA SER A 33 13.55 17.72 -20.32
C SER A 33 14.42 17.08 -21.40
N GLY A 34 14.59 15.76 -21.40
CA GLY A 34 15.32 15.02 -22.44
C GLY A 34 14.64 15.06 -23.82
N PHE A 35 13.31 15.05 -23.85
CA PHE A 35 12.57 15.20 -25.11
C PHE A 35 12.70 16.62 -25.70
N ALA A 36 12.90 17.63 -24.84
CA ALA A 36 13.13 19.00 -25.27
C ALA A 36 14.55 19.23 -25.83
N THR A 37 15.56 18.50 -25.34
CA THR A 37 16.96 18.62 -25.80
C THR A 37 17.32 17.70 -26.97
N GLY A 38 16.56 16.62 -27.20
CA GLY A 38 16.78 15.72 -28.34
C GLY A 38 17.97 14.76 -28.19
N GLU A 39 18.56 14.65 -27.00
CA GLU A 39 19.63 13.70 -26.74
C GLU A 39 19.10 12.28 -26.52
N ALA A 40 19.55 11.34 -27.37
CA ALA A 40 19.19 9.93 -27.29
C ALA A 40 19.54 9.29 -25.93
N THR A 41 20.65 9.72 -25.31
CA THR A 41 21.07 9.25 -23.98
C THR A 41 20.04 9.63 -22.92
N GLN A 42 19.52 10.86 -22.98
CA GLN A 42 18.54 11.38 -22.02
C GLN A 42 17.18 10.69 -22.17
N ILE A 43 16.78 10.35 -23.40
CA ILE A 43 15.58 9.56 -23.70
C ILE A 43 15.72 8.13 -23.16
N PHE A 44 16.87 7.48 -23.35
CA PHE A 44 17.12 6.13 -22.84
C PHE A 44 16.99 6.06 -21.31
N TRP A 45 17.61 7.01 -20.60
CA TRP A 45 17.51 7.10 -19.14
C TRP A 45 16.09 7.41 -18.67
N GLY A 46 15.38 8.30 -19.36
CA GLY A 46 13.98 8.57 -19.05
C GLY A 46 13.08 7.33 -19.23
N VAL A 47 13.25 6.58 -20.32
CA VAL A 47 12.47 5.34 -20.58
C VAL A 47 12.82 4.27 -19.55
N MET A 48 14.08 4.13 -19.16
CA MET A 48 14.52 3.22 -18.08
C MET A 48 13.86 3.57 -16.73
N ILE A 49 13.83 4.85 -16.36
CA ILE A 49 13.24 5.30 -15.09
C ILE A 49 11.71 5.12 -15.13
N ILE A 50 11.04 5.50 -16.21
CA ILE A 50 9.59 5.31 -16.37
C ILE A 50 9.23 3.82 -16.43
N GLY A 51 10.00 3.01 -17.14
CA GLY A 51 9.81 1.57 -17.21
C GLY A 51 9.94 0.92 -15.83
N GLY A 52 10.98 1.27 -15.07
CA GLY A 52 11.16 0.82 -13.69
C GLY A 52 10.03 1.28 -12.76
N ALA A 53 9.57 2.53 -12.91
CA ALA A 53 8.44 3.08 -12.17
C ALA A 53 7.13 2.34 -12.43
N ILE A 54 6.84 2.03 -13.71
CA ILE A 54 5.65 1.25 -14.08
C ILE A 54 5.73 -0.16 -13.51
N LEU A 55 6.90 -0.80 -13.57
CA LEU A 55 7.09 -2.14 -13.03
C LEU A 55 6.88 -2.15 -11.51
N LEU A 56 7.45 -1.19 -10.79
CA LEU A 56 7.22 -0.99 -9.35
C LEU A 56 5.75 -0.71 -9.03
N HIS A 57 5.07 0.10 -9.86
CA HIS A 57 3.65 0.39 -9.68
C HIS A 57 2.78 -0.87 -9.86
N LEU A 58 3.10 -1.72 -10.84
CA LEU A 58 2.41 -2.98 -11.08
C LEU A 58 2.67 -3.99 -9.95
N VAL A 59 3.92 -4.12 -9.51
CA VAL A 59 4.30 -4.96 -8.37
C VAL A 59 3.56 -4.50 -7.11
N ARG A 60 3.62 -3.21 -6.78
CA ARG A 60 2.87 -2.64 -5.66
C ARG A 60 1.37 -2.91 -5.77
N LYS A 61 0.75 -2.68 -6.93
CA LYS A 61 -0.70 -2.91 -7.11
C LYS A 61 -1.06 -4.38 -6.91
N LYS A 62 -0.22 -5.30 -7.37
CA LYS A 62 -0.40 -6.74 -7.24
C LYS A 62 -0.20 -7.23 -5.80
N ASP A 63 0.84 -6.77 -5.12
CA ASP A 63 1.12 -7.14 -3.72
C ASP A 63 0.12 -6.50 -2.76
N TRP A 64 -0.31 -5.26 -3.01
CA TRP A 64 -1.28 -4.57 -2.16
C TRP A 64 -2.65 -5.24 -2.16
N LYS A 65 -3.10 -5.73 -3.32
CA LYS A 65 -4.38 -6.44 -3.42
C LYS A 65 -4.35 -7.74 -2.61
N LYS A 66 -3.22 -8.44 -2.61
CA LYS A 66 -3.01 -9.68 -1.87
C LYS A 66 -3.00 -9.46 -0.35
N HIS A 67 -2.35 -8.39 0.10
CA HIS A 67 -2.32 -8.03 1.53
C HIS A 67 -3.68 -7.61 2.09
N TRP A 68 -4.53 -6.96 1.28
CA TRP A 68 -5.90 -6.61 1.69
C TRP A 68 -6.81 -7.83 1.81
N GLU A 69 -6.68 -8.79 0.89
CA GLU A 69 -7.46 -10.02 0.91
C GLU A 69 -7.17 -10.88 2.17
N GLU A 70 -5.90 -10.90 2.60
CA GLU A 70 -5.49 -11.61 3.81
C GLU A 70 -5.99 -10.92 5.09
N GLN A 71 -5.99 -9.57 5.12
CA GLN A 71 -6.51 -8.78 6.24
C GLN A 71 -8.03 -8.91 6.38
N GLU A 72 -8.79 -8.89 5.28
CA GLU A 72 -10.25 -9.05 5.32
C GLU A 72 -10.66 -10.43 5.83
N ARG A 73 -9.90 -11.49 5.48
CA ARG A 73 -10.11 -12.83 6.05
C ARG A 73 -9.85 -12.89 7.55
N GLN A 74 -8.78 -12.26 8.04
CA GLN A 74 -8.51 -12.26 9.47
C GLN A 74 -9.54 -11.42 10.25
N LYS A 75 -9.95 -10.28 9.71
CA LYS A 75 -10.92 -9.38 10.34
C LYS A 75 -12.28 -10.06 10.50
N SER A 76 -12.75 -10.79 9.48
CA SER A 76 -14.03 -11.52 9.55
C SER A 76 -14.04 -12.61 10.62
N LEU A 77 -12.93 -13.35 10.81
CA LEU A 77 -12.79 -14.34 11.89
C LEU A 77 -12.80 -13.70 13.28
N TYR A 78 -12.17 -12.55 13.44
CA TYR A 78 -12.21 -11.80 14.70
C TYR A 78 -13.62 -11.25 15.00
N GLU A 79 -14.33 -10.75 13.99
CA GLU A 79 -15.71 -10.27 14.14
C GLU A 79 -16.67 -11.40 14.51
N MET A 80 -16.53 -12.60 13.93
CA MET A 80 -17.33 -13.77 14.32
C MET A 80 -17.12 -14.13 15.80
N LYS A 81 -15.87 -14.24 16.26
CA LYS A 81 -15.56 -14.53 17.68
C LYS A 81 -16.03 -13.44 18.63
N ALA A 82 -15.98 -12.17 18.20
CA ALA A 82 -16.48 -11.06 19.00
C ALA A 82 -18.01 -11.06 19.12
N ARG A 83 -18.73 -11.48 18.07
CA ARG A 83 -20.18 -11.67 18.11
C ARG A 83 -20.56 -12.82 19.04
N GLU A 84 -19.90 -13.98 18.93
CA GLU A 84 -20.15 -15.12 19.82
C GLU A 84 -19.90 -14.79 21.29
N ARG A 85 -18.85 -14.01 21.61
CA ARG A 85 -18.61 -13.54 22.99
C ARG A 85 -19.73 -12.63 23.48
N LYS A 86 -20.17 -11.67 22.68
CA LYS A 86 -21.27 -10.76 23.03
C LYS A 86 -22.60 -11.50 23.20
N GLU A 87 -22.84 -12.54 22.41
CA GLU A 87 -24.05 -13.36 22.51
C GLU A 87 -24.05 -14.21 23.78
N ARG A 88 -22.90 -14.79 24.16
CA ARG A 88 -22.76 -15.49 25.45
C ARG A 88 -22.96 -14.54 26.63
N GLU A 89 -22.31 -13.38 26.59
CA GLU A 89 -22.47 -12.34 27.62
C GLU A 89 -23.92 -11.86 27.76
N ARG A 90 -24.67 -11.74 26.65
CA ARG A 90 -26.11 -11.42 26.69
C ARG A 90 -26.95 -12.57 27.26
N GLN A 91 -26.68 -13.81 26.86
CA GLN A 91 -27.41 -14.98 27.39
C GLN A 91 -27.15 -15.20 28.88
N ASP A 92 -25.94 -14.93 29.35
CA ASP A 92 -25.60 -15.03 30.78
C ASP A 92 -26.23 -13.89 31.59
N ALA A 93 -26.38 -12.69 30.99
CA ALA A 93 -27.06 -11.56 31.61
C ALA A 93 -28.59 -11.71 31.66
N GLU A 94 -29.21 -12.40 30.69
CA GLU A 94 -30.66 -12.70 30.69
C GLU A 94 -31.05 -13.84 31.66
N LYS A 95 -30.08 -14.62 32.15
CA LYS A 95 -30.31 -15.73 33.09
C LYS A 95 -30.18 -15.34 34.57
N LEU A 96 -29.74 -14.12 34.86
CA LEU A 96 -29.61 -13.52 36.19
C LEU A 96 -30.85 -12.67 36.52
#